data_AF-K1WRH3-F1
#
_entry.id   AF-K1WRH3-F1
#
_cell.length_a   1.000
_cell.length_b   1.000
_cell.length_c   1.000
_cell.angle_alpha   90.00
_cell.angle_beta   90.00
_cell.angle_gamma   90.00
#
_symmetry.space_group_name_H-M   'P 1'
#
loop_
_entity.id
_entity.type
_entity.pdbx_description
1 polymer ?
#
loop_
_entity_poly.entity_id
_entity_poly.type
_entity_poly.pdbx_seq_one_letter_code
_entity_poly.pdbx_strand_id
1 'polypeptide(L)'
;MKNTTWHRAEVFRLDTWLAVFQRNLTPNLEKDEIHQELWDSAPILLSIDFEKKKRRGCNRDRGTIREIGVSTFDIRSLPSRPLNCQKTSDTFLFNKSQSFNQDSTAHLLQSILREDGSRTLLIVGHALRYELALLRDIGIDASDPAEYPNIAGCLDTKNLAGKLVFNPIGWLRKAALSDVLERLYIPYANLHVAGNDANFTLKAMLLLSLHDIARRRAMGPSIDPSGNMASVREIAWGLSKVS
;
A
#
# COMPACT_ATOMS: atom_id res chain seq x y z
N MET A 1 -16.19 22.47 -3.73
CA MET A 1 -15.74 21.16 -3.20
C MET A 1 -15.45 20.25 -4.38
N LYS A 2 -14.16 20.03 -4.70
CA LYS A 2 -13.77 19.13 -5.80
C LYS A 2 -13.77 17.70 -5.25
N ASN A 3 -14.74 16.88 -5.71
CA ASN A 3 -14.76 15.44 -5.47
C ASN A 3 -13.55 14.85 -6.19
N THR A 4 -12.51 14.46 -5.46
CA THR A 4 -11.27 13.94 -6.04
C THR A 4 -11.45 12.51 -6.55
N THR A 5 -10.97 12.32 -7.78
CA THR A 5 -11.18 11.24 -8.74
C THR A 5 -10.47 9.93 -8.39
N TRP A 6 -10.42 9.53 -7.11
CA TRP A 6 -9.63 8.37 -6.69
C TRP A 6 -10.25 7.01 -7.07
N HIS A 7 -11.58 6.93 -7.14
CA HIS A 7 -12.27 5.64 -7.32
C HIS A 7 -12.00 4.93 -8.66
N ARG A 8 -11.67 5.66 -9.74
CA ARG A 8 -11.32 5.03 -11.03
C ARG A 8 -9.85 4.63 -11.14
N ALA A 9 -8.95 5.35 -10.45
CA ALA A 9 -7.53 5.01 -10.42
C ALA A 9 -7.22 3.79 -9.52
N GLU A 10 -8.03 3.56 -8.47
CA GLU A 10 -7.88 2.45 -7.53
C GLU A 10 -7.99 1.06 -8.20
N VAL A 11 -8.90 0.88 -9.16
CA VAL A 11 -9.17 -0.44 -9.79
C VAL A 11 -8.10 -0.77 -10.83
N PHE A 12 -7.76 0.17 -11.70
CA PHE A 12 -6.81 -0.04 -12.79
C PHE A 12 -5.40 -0.39 -12.30
N ARG A 13 -4.94 0.23 -11.20
CA ARG A 13 -3.56 0.08 -10.73
C ARG A 13 -3.36 -1.12 -9.81
N LEU A 14 -4.41 -1.58 -9.12
CA LEU A 14 -4.38 -2.84 -8.40
C LEU A 14 -4.20 -4.00 -9.37
N ASP A 15 -4.88 -3.99 -10.52
CA ASP A 15 -4.72 -5.05 -11.52
C ASP A 15 -3.30 -5.08 -12.12
N THR A 16 -2.65 -3.93 -12.35
CA THR A 16 -1.23 -3.86 -12.75
C THR A 16 -0.30 -4.44 -11.69
N TRP A 17 -0.48 -4.04 -10.42
CA TRP A 17 0.28 -4.59 -9.29
C TRP A 17 0.09 -6.11 -9.17
N LEU A 18 -1.15 -6.58 -9.21
CA LEU A 18 -1.47 -8.00 -9.12
C LEU A 18 -0.91 -8.77 -10.31
N ALA A 19 -0.92 -8.22 -11.53
CA ALA A 19 -0.34 -8.87 -12.69
C ALA A 19 1.19 -9.05 -12.56
N VAL A 20 1.91 -8.01 -12.12
CA VAL A 20 3.35 -8.08 -11.83
C VAL A 20 3.61 -9.11 -10.73
N PHE A 21 2.87 -9.04 -9.63
CA PHE A 21 3.06 -9.91 -8.49
C PHE A 21 2.70 -11.38 -8.78
N GLN A 22 1.64 -11.63 -9.55
CA GLN A 22 1.21 -12.96 -10.02
C GLN A 22 2.29 -13.67 -10.85
N ARG A 23 2.85 -12.97 -11.84
CA ARG A 23 3.80 -13.57 -12.78
C ARG A 23 5.13 -13.89 -12.10
N ASN A 24 5.57 -13.06 -11.15
CA ASN A 24 6.83 -13.27 -10.42
C ASN A 24 6.79 -14.42 -9.41
N LEU A 25 5.62 -14.86 -8.97
CA LEU A 25 5.47 -16.06 -8.13
C LEU A 25 5.38 -17.36 -8.95
N THR A 26 5.53 -17.29 -10.28
CA THR A 26 5.42 -18.43 -11.18
C THR A 26 6.79 -18.74 -11.79
N PRO A 27 7.57 -19.68 -11.23
CA PRO A 27 9.01 -19.82 -11.50
C PRO A 27 9.40 -20.30 -12.91
N ASN A 28 8.45 -20.63 -13.78
CA ASN A 28 8.69 -21.30 -15.07
C ASN A 28 8.26 -20.49 -16.31
N LEU A 29 7.98 -19.20 -16.18
CA LEU A 29 7.77 -18.34 -17.34
C LEU A 29 9.14 -17.83 -17.82
N GLU A 30 9.49 -18.13 -19.07
CA GLU A 30 10.64 -17.49 -19.73
C GLU A 30 10.53 -15.98 -19.56
N LYS A 31 11.65 -15.35 -19.20
CA LYS A 31 11.73 -13.90 -19.05
C LYS A 31 11.74 -13.25 -20.42
N ASP A 32 10.59 -13.21 -21.09
CA ASP A 32 10.43 -12.47 -22.34
C ASP A 32 10.66 -10.97 -22.10
N GLU A 33 10.96 -10.18 -23.13
CA GLU A 33 11.22 -8.73 -23.02
C GLU A 33 10.08 -7.97 -22.31
N ILE A 34 8.82 -8.40 -22.49
CA ILE A 34 7.63 -7.87 -21.80
C ILE A 34 7.72 -8.06 -20.28
N HIS A 35 8.35 -9.15 -19.80
CA HIS A 35 8.57 -9.38 -18.37
C HIS A 35 9.60 -8.42 -17.80
N GLN A 36 10.64 -8.08 -18.56
CA GLN A 36 11.67 -7.13 -18.12
C GLN A 36 11.09 -5.71 -18.01
N GLU A 37 10.27 -5.27 -18.98
CA GLU A 37 9.60 -3.97 -18.94
C GLU A 37 8.61 -3.86 -17.76
N LEU A 38 7.80 -4.89 -17.51
CA LEU A 38 6.88 -4.94 -16.36
C LEU A 38 7.63 -5.00 -15.01
N TRP A 39 8.79 -5.63 -14.99
CA TRP A 39 9.66 -5.67 -13.82
C TRP A 39 10.31 -4.31 -13.54
N ASP A 40 10.83 -3.66 -14.58
CA ASP A 40 11.49 -2.36 -14.46
C ASP A 40 10.50 -1.26 -14.06
N SER A 41 9.26 -1.36 -14.53
CA SER A 41 8.15 -0.47 -14.19
C SER A 41 7.37 -0.86 -12.93
N ALA A 42 7.71 -1.97 -12.26
CA ALA A 42 7.02 -2.41 -11.05
C ALA A 42 6.99 -1.28 -10.00
N PRO A 43 5.85 -1.02 -9.34
CA PRO A 43 5.79 0.05 -8.37
C PRO A 43 6.45 -0.34 -7.04
N ILE A 44 6.91 0.65 -6.30
CA ILE A 44 7.28 0.51 -4.89
C ILE A 44 6.01 0.69 -4.06
N LEU A 45 5.74 -0.25 -3.16
CA LEU A 45 4.72 -0.06 -2.14
C LEU A 45 5.32 0.71 -0.96
N LEU A 46 4.69 1.82 -0.59
CA LEU A 46 5.10 2.67 0.51
C LEU A 46 3.97 2.72 1.54
N SER A 47 4.12 2.01 2.65
CA SER A 47 3.17 2.09 3.75
C SER A 47 3.55 3.19 4.73
N ILE A 48 2.57 4.01 5.12
CA ILE A 48 2.75 5.11 6.08
C ILE A 48 1.69 4.98 7.18
N ASP A 49 2.11 5.23 8.41
CA ASP A 49 1.23 5.32 9.58
C ASP A 49 1.68 6.48 10.50
N PHE A 50 0.75 7.07 11.24
CA PHE A 50 1.02 8.21 12.12
C PHE A 50 0.40 8.01 13.50
N GLU A 51 1.19 8.24 14.54
CA GLU A 51 0.67 8.34 15.91
C GLU A 51 0.64 9.79 16.37
N LYS A 52 -0.48 10.20 16.98
CA LYS A 52 -0.65 11.56 17.51
C LYS A 52 -0.58 11.59 19.02
N LYS A 53 -0.05 12.69 19.57
CA LYS A 53 -0.19 12.96 21.00
C LYS A 53 -1.66 13.28 21.31
N LYS A 54 -2.33 12.45 22.11
CA LYS A 54 -3.66 12.76 22.65
C LYS A 54 -3.56 13.99 23.55
N ARG A 55 -4.16 15.12 23.17
CA ARG A 55 -4.39 16.25 24.09
C ARG A 55 -5.62 15.92 24.94
N ARG A 56 -5.50 16.01 26.27
CA ARG A 56 -6.65 15.91 27.17
C ARG A 56 -7.54 17.15 26.96
N GLY A 57 -8.82 16.95 26.61
CA GLY A 57 -9.86 17.97 26.77
C GLY A 57 -10.29 18.78 25.53
N CYS A 58 -9.69 18.60 24.35
CA CYS A 58 -10.10 19.33 23.14
C CYS A 58 -10.29 18.39 21.94
N ASN A 59 -11.55 18.14 21.56
CA ASN A 59 -11.96 17.25 20.45
C ASN A 59 -11.62 17.80 19.04
N ARG A 60 -10.99 18.97 18.91
CA ARG A 60 -10.77 19.64 17.63
C ARG A 60 -9.33 20.12 17.38
N ASP A 61 -8.42 19.87 18.32
CA ASP A 61 -7.02 20.23 18.10
C ASP A 61 -6.37 19.22 17.16
N ARG A 62 -5.74 19.73 16.09
CA ARG A 62 -4.92 18.94 15.17
C ARG A 62 -3.67 18.49 15.95
N GLY A 63 -3.80 17.36 16.66
CA GLY A 63 -2.78 16.87 17.58
C GLY A 63 -1.41 16.77 16.92
N THR A 64 -0.37 17.15 17.67
CA THR A 64 1.03 17.04 17.26
C THR A 64 1.37 15.59 16.87
N ILE A 65 1.96 15.39 15.69
CA ILE A 65 2.49 14.10 15.27
C ILE A 65 3.58 13.70 16.28
N ARG A 66 3.41 12.54 16.91
CA ARG A 66 4.35 11.98 17.89
C ARG A 66 5.32 11.02 17.21
N GLU A 67 4.81 10.18 16.32
CA GLU A 67 5.59 9.18 15.60
C GLU A 67 5.10 9.06 14.16
N ILE A 68 6.03 8.64 13.30
CA ILE A 68 5.78 8.36 11.88
C ILE A 68 6.34 6.98 11.62
N GLY A 69 5.49 6.12 11.07
CA GLY A 69 5.87 4.82 10.57
C GLY A 69 5.98 4.85 9.06
N VAL A 70 7.08 4.33 8.53
CA VAL A 70 7.26 4.13 7.09
C VAL A 70 7.78 2.72 6.87
N SER A 71 7.17 2.00 5.93
CA SER A 71 7.65 0.69 5.48
C SER A 71 7.58 0.64 3.96
N THR A 72 8.65 0.24 3.30
CA THR A 72 8.71 0.11 1.84
C THR A 72 8.82 -1.35 1.42
N PHE A 73 8.27 -1.66 0.26
CA PHE A 73 8.46 -2.93 -0.41
C PHE A 73 8.65 -2.68 -1.90
N ASP A 74 9.86 -2.97 -2.39
CA ASP A 74 10.17 -3.05 -3.81
C ASP A 74 10.27 -4.53 -4.17
N ILE A 75 9.36 -5.01 -5.03
CA ILE A 75 9.37 -6.41 -5.46
C ILE A 75 10.71 -6.79 -6.12
N ARG A 76 11.43 -5.80 -6.68
CA ARG A 76 12.72 -6.00 -7.33
C ARG A 76 13.84 -6.37 -6.36
N SER A 77 13.62 -6.14 -5.06
CA SER A 77 14.57 -6.51 -4.00
C SER A 77 14.50 -7.99 -3.58
N LEU A 78 13.51 -8.75 -4.09
CA LEU A 78 13.33 -10.18 -3.85
C LEU A 78 14.19 -11.01 -4.81
N PRO A 79 15.53 -10.98 -4.69
CA PRO A 79 16.25 -12.13 -4.13
C PRO A 79 17.53 -11.76 -3.36
N SER A 80 17.75 -10.48 -3.02
CA SER A 80 19.09 -9.95 -2.75
C SER A 80 19.56 -10.00 -1.30
N ARG A 81 18.68 -10.21 -0.31
CA ARG A 81 19.07 -10.19 1.10
C ARG A 81 18.22 -11.13 1.96
N PRO A 82 18.83 -11.95 2.84
CA PRO A 82 18.09 -12.50 3.97
C PRO A 82 17.56 -11.35 4.82
N LEU A 83 16.27 -11.40 5.17
CA LEU A 83 15.64 -10.47 6.10
C LEU A 83 16.26 -10.66 7.49
N ASN A 84 17.38 -10.00 7.75
CA ASN A 84 17.96 -9.92 9.08
C ASN A 84 17.14 -8.93 9.91
N CYS A 85 16.23 -9.45 10.72
CA CYS A 85 15.56 -8.69 11.76
C CYS A 85 16.53 -8.49 12.94
N GLN A 86 17.22 -7.33 12.99
CA GLN A 86 17.89 -6.91 14.21
C GLN A 86 16.84 -6.38 15.19
N LYS A 87 16.74 -7.04 16.34
CA LYS A 87 15.88 -6.66 17.46
C LYS A 87 16.40 -5.35 18.06
N THR A 88 15.63 -4.27 18.04
CA THR A 88 16.08 -2.99 18.59
C THR A 88 14.93 -2.18 19.18
N SER A 89 15.12 -1.73 20.43
CA SER A 89 14.10 -1.18 21.33
C SER A 89 12.98 -2.17 21.67
N ASP A 90 12.46 -2.12 22.90
CA ASP A 90 11.47 -3.10 23.37
C ASP A 90 10.10 -2.99 22.66
N THR A 91 9.85 -1.90 21.91
CA THR A 91 8.54 -1.63 21.29
C THR A 91 8.55 -1.68 19.75
N PHE A 92 9.53 -1.09 19.06
CA PHE A 92 9.63 -1.16 17.60
C PHE A 92 10.34 -2.45 17.15
N LEU A 93 9.72 -3.23 16.28
CA LEU A 93 10.12 -4.61 16.00
C LEU A 93 11.05 -4.76 14.78
N PHE A 94 11.06 -3.77 13.88
CA PHE A 94 11.61 -3.96 12.53
C PHE A 94 12.95 -3.26 12.28
N ASN A 95 13.36 -2.33 13.15
CA ASN A 95 14.69 -1.71 13.17
C ASN A 95 14.83 -0.77 14.39
N LYS A 96 15.81 0.13 14.37
CA LYS A 96 15.99 1.21 15.34
C LYS A 96 15.07 2.39 15.01
N SER A 97 14.41 2.93 16.03
CA SER A 97 13.73 4.23 15.92
C SER A 97 14.76 5.34 15.67
N GLN A 98 14.37 6.33 14.86
CA GLN A 98 15.16 7.53 14.61
C GLN A 98 14.38 8.74 15.14
N SER A 99 15.07 9.62 15.87
CA SER A 99 14.51 10.89 16.31
C SER A 99 14.71 11.94 15.24
N PHE A 100 13.69 12.75 14.97
CA PHE A 100 13.75 13.86 14.03
C PHE A 100 13.14 15.11 14.65
N ASN A 101 13.53 16.28 14.16
CA ASN A 101 12.86 17.53 14.52
C ASN A 101 11.48 17.58 13.84
N GLN A 102 10.44 17.91 14.60
CA GLN A 102 9.09 18.07 14.09
C GLN A 102 9.03 19.07 12.91
N ASP A 103 9.81 20.14 12.94
CA ASP A 103 9.86 21.13 11.85
C ASP A 103 10.41 20.52 10.54
N SER A 104 11.21 19.47 10.64
CA SER A 104 11.77 18.75 9.50
C SER A 104 10.89 17.61 9.00
N THR A 105 9.74 17.35 9.66
CA THR A 105 8.82 16.25 9.31
C THR A 105 8.36 16.34 7.87
N ALA A 106 7.90 17.52 7.45
CA ALA A 106 7.40 17.72 6.10
C ALA A 106 8.50 17.47 5.07
N HIS A 107 9.70 18.01 5.30
CA HIS A 107 10.85 17.80 4.42
C HIS A 107 11.27 16.32 4.33
N LEU A 108 11.31 15.59 5.45
CA LEU A 108 11.62 14.17 5.46
C LEU A 108 10.60 13.37 4.64
N LEU A 109 9.30 13.57 4.88
CA LEU A 109 8.25 12.88 4.15
C LEU A 109 8.24 13.25 2.66
N GLN A 110 8.49 14.52 2.33
CA GLN A 110 8.67 14.96 0.96
C GLN A 110 9.84 14.23 0.29
N SER A 111 10.98 14.07 0.98
CA SER A 111 12.12 13.33 0.41
C SER A 111 11.79 11.85 0.15
N ILE A 112 11.03 11.21 1.03
CA ILE A 112 10.59 9.81 0.86
C ILE A 112 9.61 9.68 -0.30
N LEU A 113 8.62 10.59 -0.38
CA LEU A 113 7.59 10.56 -1.42
C LEU A 113 8.13 10.92 -2.81
N ARG A 114 9.22 11.68 -2.87
CA ARG A 114 9.88 12.10 -4.12
C ARG A 114 11.05 11.20 -4.53
N GLU A 115 11.43 10.22 -3.71
CA GLU A 115 12.69 9.47 -3.88
C GLU A 115 12.85 8.97 -5.33
N ASP A 116 13.93 9.42 -5.95
CA ASP A 116 14.37 9.31 -7.36
C ASP A 116 13.39 9.69 -8.48
N GLY A 117 12.11 9.96 -8.21
CA GLY A 117 11.07 10.42 -9.16
C GLY A 117 10.80 9.48 -10.35
N SER A 118 11.68 8.52 -10.59
CA SER A 118 11.74 7.59 -11.72
C SER A 118 10.94 6.33 -11.47
N ARG A 119 10.59 6.06 -10.20
CA ARG A 119 9.84 4.87 -9.79
C ARG A 119 8.45 5.24 -9.36
N THR A 120 7.50 4.52 -9.92
CA THR A 120 6.09 4.58 -9.53
C THR A 120 5.92 4.17 -8.06
N LEU A 121 5.20 4.96 -7.28
CA LEU A 121 4.86 4.69 -5.89
C LEU A 121 3.37 4.39 -5.72
N LEU A 122 3.04 3.38 -4.90
CA LEU A 122 1.70 3.16 -4.38
C LEU A 122 1.71 3.34 -2.87
N ILE A 123 0.97 4.33 -2.36
CA ILE A 123 0.84 4.55 -0.92
C ILE A 123 -0.09 3.50 -0.34
N VAL A 124 0.30 2.89 0.77
CA VAL A 124 -0.47 1.83 1.45
C VAL A 124 -0.80 2.28 2.87
N GLY A 125 -2.05 2.12 3.28
CA GLY A 125 -2.47 2.44 4.66
C GLY A 125 -3.59 1.55 5.17
N HIS A 126 -3.93 1.70 6.44
CA HIS A 126 -5.11 1.09 7.05
C HIS A 126 -6.07 2.20 7.47
N ALA A 127 -7.20 2.34 6.77
CA ALA A 127 -8.05 3.54 6.87
C ALA A 127 -7.34 4.83 6.41
N LEU A 128 -6.60 4.73 5.30
CA LEU A 128 -5.62 5.68 4.75
C LEU A 128 -6.10 7.14 4.63
N ARG A 129 -7.42 7.36 4.64
CA ARG A 129 -8.03 8.71 4.63
C ARG A 129 -7.49 9.61 5.75
N TYR A 130 -7.15 9.05 6.91
CA TYR A 130 -6.69 9.82 8.07
C TYR A 130 -5.24 10.27 7.90
N GLU A 131 -4.42 9.39 7.35
CA GLU A 131 -3.01 9.62 7.05
C GLU A 131 -2.88 10.65 5.92
N LEU A 132 -3.71 10.56 4.87
CA LEU A 132 -3.74 11.57 3.79
C LEU A 132 -4.26 12.94 4.26
N ALA A 133 -5.18 12.98 5.23
CA ALA A 133 -5.59 14.24 5.84
C ALA A 133 -4.43 14.86 6.64
N LEU A 134 -3.68 14.03 7.37
CA LEU A 134 -2.50 14.46 8.12
C LEU A 134 -1.37 14.99 7.23
N LEU A 135 -1.08 14.31 6.12
CA LEU A 135 -0.10 14.79 5.15
C LEU A 135 -0.46 16.19 4.64
N ARG A 136 -1.73 16.41 4.29
CA ARG A 136 -2.19 17.74 3.86
C ARG A 136 -2.09 18.79 4.95
N ASP A 137 -2.36 18.43 6.20
CA ASP A 137 -2.20 19.34 7.34
C ASP A 137 -0.75 19.82 7.53
N ILE A 138 0.25 19.04 7.09
CA ILE A 138 1.67 19.42 7.11
C ILE A 138 2.18 19.93 5.76
N GLY A 139 1.28 20.29 4.84
CA GLY A 139 1.62 20.88 3.55
C GLY A 139 2.05 19.87 2.47
N ILE A 140 1.72 18.59 2.63
CA ILE A 140 1.98 17.54 1.65
C ILE A 140 0.65 17.10 1.03
N ASP A 141 0.40 17.50 -0.21
CA ASP A 141 -0.71 16.96 -0.98
C ASP A 141 -0.23 15.84 -1.91
N ALA A 142 -0.09 14.63 -1.37
CA ALA A 142 0.29 13.42 -2.14
C ALA A 142 -0.69 13.07 -3.28
N SER A 143 -1.83 13.78 -3.36
CA SER A 143 -2.85 13.64 -4.39
C SER A 143 -2.60 14.55 -5.60
N ASP A 144 -1.68 15.53 -5.48
CA ASP A 144 -1.34 16.49 -6.53
C ASP A 144 -0.29 15.90 -7.50
N PRO A 145 -0.66 15.58 -8.76
CA PRO A 145 0.28 15.03 -9.73
C PRO A 145 1.32 16.04 -10.21
N ALA A 146 1.10 17.36 -10.04
CA ALA A 146 2.11 18.36 -10.34
C ALA A 146 3.24 18.34 -9.31
N GLU A 147 2.91 18.02 -8.05
CA GLU A 147 3.89 17.96 -6.97
C GLU A 147 4.53 16.58 -6.84
N TYR A 148 3.75 15.51 -7.02
CA TYR A 148 4.17 14.11 -6.86
C TYR A 148 3.79 13.25 -8.09
N PRO A 149 4.41 13.47 -9.26
CA PRO A 149 4.06 12.76 -10.50
C PRO A 149 4.31 11.25 -10.45
N ASN A 150 5.20 10.80 -9.56
CA ASN A 150 5.55 9.40 -9.36
C ASN A 150 4.53 8.64 -8.49
N ILE A 151 3.63 9.33 -7.77
CA ILE A 151 2.59 8.67 -6.95
C ILE A 151 1.44 8.24 -7.86
N ALA A 152 1.36 6.94 -8.07
CA ALA A 152 0.36 6.32 -8.90
C ALA A 152 -1.01 6.24 -8.21
N GLY A 153 -1.02 5.97 -6.92
CA GLY A 153 -2.24 5.52 -6.28
C GLY A 153 -2.10 5.31 -4.79
N CYS A 154 -3.24 5.02 -4.19
CA CYS A 154 -3.40 4.71 -2.78
C CYS A 154 -4.11 3.37 -2.65
N LEU A 155 -3.67 2.53 -1.73
CA LEU A 155 -4.25 1.22 -1.43
C LEU A 155 -4.62 1.16 0.06
N ASP A 156 -5.92 1.04 0.34
CA ASP A 156 -6.44 0.96 1.71
C ASP A 156 -6.72 -0.50 2.11
N THR A 157 -5.89 -1.04 3.00
CA THR A 157 -6.02 -2.41 3.51
C THR A 157 -7.36 -2.64 4.19
N LYS A 158 -7.97 -1.64 4.84
CA LYS A 158 -9.27 -1.78 5.50
C LYS A 158 -10.38 -2.03 4.49
N ASN A 159 -10.37 -1.26 3.40
CA ASN A 159 -11.35 -1.42 2.32
C ASN A 159 -11.15 -2.75 1.60
N LEU A 160 -9.89 -3.13 1.32
CA LEU A 160 -9.57 -4.36 0.64
C LEU A 160 -9.92 -5.60 1.48
N ALA A 161 -9.56 -5.61 2.77
CA ALA A 161 -9.90 -6.69 3.69
C ALA A 161 -11.42 -6.86 3.84
N GLY A 162 -12.16 -5.76 3.94
CA GLY A 162 -13.62 -5.76 3.95
C GLY A 162 -14.23 -6.53 2.77
N LYS A 163 -13.68 -6.33 1.56
CA LYS A 163 -14.14 -6.98 0.33
C LYS A 163 -13.69 -8.44 0.21
N LEU A 164 -12.47 -8.75 0.63
CA LEU A 164 -11.83 -10.04 0.31
C LEU A 164 -12.01 -11.10 1.39
N VAL A 165 -11.88 -10.74 2.67
CA VAL A 165 -11.74 -11.72 3.76
C VAL A 165 -12.83 -11.61 4.83
N PHE A 166 -13.57 -10.50 4.85
CA PHE A 166 -14.63 -10.22 5.84
C PHE A 166 -16.06 -10.29 5.29
N ASN A 167 -16.24 -10.51 3.98
CA ASN A 167 -17.53 -10.68 3.29
C ASN A 167 -18.44 -9.42 3.32
N PRO A 168 -19.37 -9.22 2.35
CA PRO A 168 -20.15 -7.98 2.24
C PRO A 168 -21.35 -7.91 3.20
N ILE A 169 -21.45 -8.80 4.19
CA ILE A 169 -22.55 -8.80 5.17
C ILE A 169 -22.28 -7.72 6.24
N GLY A 170 -22.49 -6.46 5.82
CA GLY A 170 -23.06 -5.36 6.60
C GLY A 170 -22.25 -4.72 7.74
N TRP A 171 -21.35 -5.42 8.43
CA TRP A 171 -20.91 -4.95 9.75
C TRP A 171 -19.41 -4.65 9.90
N LEU A 172 -18.56 -5.06 8.95
CA LEU A 172 -17.09 -4.97 9.08
C LEU A 172 -16.46 -3.72 8.46
N ARG A 173 -17.22 -2.64 8.23
CA ARG A 173 -16.65 -1.31 7.88
C ARG A 173 -15.71 -0.75 8.95
N LYS A 174 -15.63 -1.40 10.11
CA LYS A 174 -14.83 -0.98 11.27
C LYS A 174 -13.60 -1.85 11.54
N ALA A 175 -13.30 -2.88 10.73
CA ALA A 175 -12.16 -3.77 10.98
C ALA A 175 -10.91 -2.95 11.34
N ALA A 176 -10.37 -3.18 12.53
CA ALA A 176 -9.10 -2.64 12.97
C ALA A 176 -7.96 -3.37 12.26
N LEU A 177 -6.75 -2.82 12.34
CA LEU A 177 -5.57 -3.48 11.78
C LEU A 177 -5.39 -4.87 12.41
N SER A 178 -5.56 -5.00 13.74
CA SER A 178 -5.54 -6.28 14.46
C SER A 178 -6.45 -7.33 13.83
N ASP A 179 -7.70 -6.97 13.53
CA ASP A 179 -8.69 -7.90 12.97
C ASP A 179 -8.20 -8.44 11.62
N VAL A 180 -7.65 -7.56 10.77
CA VAL A 180 -7.08 -7.95 9.46
C VAL A 180 -5.90 -8.89 9.65
N LEU A 181 -5.01 -8.60 10.60
CA LEU A 181 -3.82 -9.42 10.86
C LEU A 181 -4.19 -10.80 11.41
N GLU A 182 -5.13 -10.87 12.35
CA GLU A 182 -5.68 -12.14 12.86
C GLU A 182 -6.32 -12.96 11.73
N ARG A 183 -7.13 -12.32 10.89
CA ARG A 183 -7.81 -12.98 9.77
C ARG A 183 -6.84 -13.54 8.73
N LEU A 184 -5.69 -12.89 8.55
CA LEU A 184 -4.63 -13.30 7.64
C LEU A 184 -3.56 -14.17 8.31
N TYR A 185 -3.73 -14.52 9.60
CA TYR A 185 -2.77 -15.27 10.41
C TYR A 185 -1.37 -14.66 10.41
N ILE A 186 -1.28 -13.33 10.43
CA ILE A 186 0.00 -12.61 10.56
C ILE A 186 0.27 -12.40 12.04
N PRO A 187 1.33 -13.00 12.63
CA PRO A 187 1.70 -12.71 14.00
C PRO A 187 2.09 -11.23 14.14
N TYR A 188 1.56 -10.57 15.16
CA TYR A 188 1.86 -9.17 15.45
C TYR A 188 2.03 -8.91 16.94
N ALA A 189 2.70 -7.81 17.26
CA ALA A 189 2.87 -7.32 18.62
C ALA A 189 3.08 -5.81 18.57
N ASN A 190 2.88 -5.12 19.70
CA ASN A 190 3.16 -3.69 19.86
C ASN A 190 2.49 -2.82 18.78
N LEU A 191 1.18 -3.02 18.56
CA LEU A 191 0.36 -2.07 17.80
C LEU A 191 0.32 -0.71 18.51
N HIS A 192 0.02 0.36 17.77
CA HIS A 192 0.15 1.76 18.22
C HIS A 192 1.60 2.27 18.34
N VAL A 193 2.51 1.57 17.68
CA VAL A 193 3.85 2.05 17.33
C VAL A 193 3.84 2.23 15.82
N ALA A 194 3.88 3.48 15.36
CA ALA A 194 3.59 3.79 13.96
C ALA A 194 4.45 2.96 12.98
N GLY A 195 5.73 2.76 13.30
CA GLY A 195 6.64 1.94 12.49
C GLY A 195 6.23 0.46 12.39
N ASN A 196 5.69 -0.12 13.48
CA ASN A 196 5.16 -1.48 13.45
C ASN A 196 3.88 -1.53 12.60
N ASP A 197 2.99 -0.57 12.79
CA ASP A 197 1.69 -0.52 12.13
C ASP A 197 1.85 -0.35 10.62
N ALA A 198 2.78 0.49 10.16
CA ALA A 198 3.15 0.59 8.75
C ALA A 198 3.70 -0.75 8.19
N ASN A 199 4.55 -1.45 8.93
CA ASN A 199 5.09 -2.74 8.47
C ASN A 199 4.02 -3.84 8.41
N PHE A 200 3.18 -3.94 9.44
CA PHE A 200 2.09 -4.91 9.47
C PHE A 200 1.01 -4.58 8.43
N THR A 201 0.72 -3.31 8.20
CA THR A 201 -0.16 -2.85 7.11
C THR A 201 0.38 -3.28 5.76
N LEU A 202 1.69 -3.13 5.52
CA LEU A 202 2.31 -3.57 4.27
C LEU A 202 2.23 -5.09 4.09
N LYS A 203 2.54 -5.87 5.14
CA LYS A 203 2.37 -7.33 5.13
C LYS A 203 0.93 -7.75 4.84
N ALA A 204 -0.04 -7.09 5.47
CA ALA A 204 -1.45 -7.34 5.23
C ALA A 204 -1.82 -7.05 3.77
N MET A 205 -1.35 -5.94 3.19
CA MET A 205 -1.59 -5.61 1.78
C MET A 205 -1.04 -6.70 0.83
N LEU A 206 0.16 -7.21 1.09
CA LEU A 206 0.77 -8.29 0.30
C LEU A 206 -0.06 -9.58 0.38
N LEU A 207 -0.47 -10.02 1.57
CA LEU A 207 -1.29 -11.22 1.72
C LEU A 207 -2.71 -11.05 1.16
N LEU A 208 -3.32 -9.87 1.30
CA LEU A 208 -4.62 -9.57 0.67
C LEU A 208 -4.50 -9.62 -0.86
N SER A 209 -3.40 -9.12 -1.42
CA SER A 209 -3.11 -9.22 -2.85
C SER A 209 -3.02 -10.69 -3.29
N LEU A 210 -2.26 -11.53 -2.57
CA LEU A 210 -2.21 -12.98 -2.83
C LEU A 210 -3.59 -13.64 -2.76
N HIS A 211 -4.39 -13.25 -1.77
CA HIS A 211 -5.73 -13.81 -1.59
C HIS A 211 -6.65 -13.45 -2.77
N ASP A 212 -6.62 -12.20 -3.26
CA ASP A 212 -7.38 -11.80 -4.44
C ASP A 212 -6.95 -12.60 -5.68
N ILE A 213 -5.64 -12.75 -5.88
CA ILE A 213 -5.05 -13.55 -6.96
C ILE A 213 -5.57 -15.00 -6.92
N ALA A 214 -5.48 -15.64 -5.75
CA ALA A 214 -5.93 -17.02 -5.57
C ALA A 214 -7.44 -17.15 -5.82
N ARG A 215 -8.23 -16.18 -5.33
CA ARG A 215 -9.68 -16.14 -5.55
C ARG A 215 -10.04 -16.04 -7.02
N ARG A 216 -9.38 -15.15 -7.77
CA ARG A 216 -9.59 -14.98 -9.22
C ARG A 216 -9.21 -16.25 -10.00
N ARG A 217 -8.14 -16.95 -9.60
CA ARG A 217 -7.76 -18.24 -10.20
C ARG A 217 -8.81 -19.33 -9.94
N ALA A 218 -9.32 -19.42 -8.71
CA ALA A 218 -10.33 -20.41 -8.34
C ALA A 218 -11.68 -20.20 -9.06
N MET A 219 -12.03 -18.95 -9.36
CA MET A 219 -13.28 -18.62 -10.08
C MET A 219 -13.19 -18.80 -11.61
N GLY A 220 -12.00 -19.06 -12.16
CA GLY A 220 -11.78 -19.14 -13.61
C GLY A 220 -11.95 -17.78 -14.32
N PRO A 221 -11.73 -17.72 -15.65
CA PRO A 221 -12.06 -16.52 -16.43
C PRO A 221 -13.57 -16.27 -16.35
N SER A 222 -13.99 -15.14 -15.77
CA SER A 222 -15.39 -14.75 -15.86
C SER A 222 -15.69 -14.37 -17.30
N ILE A 223 -16.57 -15.14 -17.94
CA ILE A 223 -17.18 -14.74 -19.20
C ILE A 223 -18.10 -13.56 -18.85
N ASP A 224 -17.80 -12.36 -19.36
CA ASP A 224 -18.75 -11.25 -19.32
C ASP A 224 -20.07 -11.73 -19.96
N PRO A 225 -21.26 -11.40 -19.43
CA PRO A 225 -22.54 -11.66 -20.09
C PRO A 225 -22.62 -11.23 -21.58
N SER A 226 -21.71 -10.38 -22.07
CA SER A 226 -21.54 -10.07 -23.50
C SER A 226 -20.84 -11.16 -24.34
N GLY A 227 -20.34 -12.23 -23.73
CA GLY A 227 -19.63 -13.32 -24.40
C GLY A 227 -18.16 -13.04 -24.70
N ASN A 228 -17.63 -11.86 -24.32
CA ASN A 228 -16.22 -11.57 -24.47
C ASN A 228 -15.42 -12.22 -23.34
N MET A 229 -14.51 -13.13 -23.70
CA MET A 229 -13.44 -13.55 -22.82
C MET A 229 -12.53 -12.34 -22.57
N ALA A 230 -12.66 -11.70 -21.40
CA ALA A 230 -11.60 -10.84 -20.87
C ALA A 230 -10.40 -11.74 -20.53
N SER A 231 -9.65 -12.13 -21.56
CA SER A 231 -8.47 -12.94 -21.39
C SER A 231 -7.42 -12.11 -20.65
N VAL A 232 -6.59 -12.77 -19.86
CA VAL A 232 -5.45 -12.17 -19.14
C VAL A 232 -4.53 -11.34 -20.06
N ARG A 233 -4.65 -11.49 -21.39
CA ARG A 233 -3.98 -10.64 -22.39
C ARG A 233 -4.51 -9.20 -22.47
N GLU A 234 -5.77 -8.93 -22.18
CA GLU A 234 -6.32 -7.56 -22.30
C GLU A 234 -5.82 -6.62 -21.19
N ILE A 235 -5.55 -7.15 -19.99
CA ILE A 235 -4.90 -6.38 -18.91
C ILE A 235 -3.46 -6.00 -19.29
N ALA A 236 -2.77 -6.83 -20.08
CA ALA A 236 -1.43 -6.53 -20.59
C ALA A 236 -1.45 -5.59 -21.81
N TRP A 237 -2.48 -5.67 -22.66
CA TRP A 237 -2.59 -4.84 -23.88
C TRP A 237 -2.99 -3.39 -23.60
N GLY A 238 -3.69 -3.14 -22.48
CA GLY A 238 -4.07 -1.80 -22.01
C GLY A 238 -2.90 -0.88 -21.60
N LEU A 239 -1.66 -1.39 -21.57
CA LEU A 239 -0.45 -0.62 -21.26
C LEU A 239 0.24 -0.01 -22.50
N SER A 240 -0.16 -0.39 -23.71
CA SER A 240 0.49 0.05 -24.97
C SER A 240 -0.07 1.34 -25.59
N LYS A 241 -1.03 2.01 -24.94
CA LYS A 241 -1.61 3.27 -25.45
C LYS A 241 -1.76 4.32 -24.36
N VAL A 242 -0.63 4.81 -23.86
CA VAL A 242 -0.53 6.18 -23.33
C VAL A 242 0.81 6.74 -23.81
N SER A 243 0.80 7.25 -25.04
CA SER A 243 1.77 8.22 -25.55
C SER A 243 1.11 9.59 -25.56
#